data_AF-A0A0D2STZ1-F1
#
_entry.id   AF-A0A0D2STZ1-F1
#
_cell.length_a   1.000
_cell.length_b   1.000
_cell.length_c   1.000
_cell.angle_alpha   90.00
_cell.angle_beta   90.00
_cell.angle_gamma   90.00
#
_symmetry.space_group_name_H-M   'P 1'
#
loop_
_entity.id
_entity.type
_entity.pdbx_description
1 polymer ?
#
loop_
_entity_poly.entity_id
_entity_poly.type
_entity_poly.pdbx_seq_one_letter_code
_entity_poly.pdbx_strand_id
1 'polypeptide(L)'
;MLREANPSELQKLVVENILAFNETFWIRLAARSDTCKSDDDKKDYEELATAVMSIVDRIVHKTHEKIDSATDVLKEILEPVVNEEEETPWPPKDPEALKTMEKKVFQMEQEGKLDEGFLAEVSAQLRQAKEDADKPGLQAMLQKVLQLYASTVLSKRSYVKKGNEVLKAEQFLETVIKAPEQEWNKLLIDGLAVGKGEVSAEDFYAVIKKRVERTLIRTEGGSYQQRILTEYLKGIESRAEEVVQFLQGNTA
;
A
#
# COMPACT_ATOMS: atom_id res chain seq x y z
N MET A 1 21.40 4.70 -9.51
CA MET A 1 20.38 3.82 -10.13
C MET A 1 19.77 2.84 -9.13
N LEU A 2 20.32 1.64 -8.85
CA LEU A 2 19.70 0.71 -7.85
C LEU A 2 19.65 1.27 -6.42
N ARG A 3 20.64 2.09 -6.06
CA ARG A 3 20.79 2.64 -4.70
C ARG A 3 19.83 3.79 -4.37
N GLU A 4 19.14 4.32 -5.38
CA GLU A 4 18.25 5.49 -5.29
C GLU A 4 16.80 5.15 -5.62
N ALA A 5 16.55 3.93 -6.12
CA ALA A 5 15.23 3.48 -6.56
C ALA A 5 14.33 3.19 -5.35
N ASN A 6 13.07 3.62 -5.44
CA ASN A 6 12.04 3.20 -4.49
C ASN A 6 11.65 1.72 -4.72
N PRO A 7 10.97 1.02 -3.79
CA PRO A 7 10.71 -0.42 -3.93
C PRO A 7 9.96 -0.86 -5.21
N SER A 8 9.12 -0.01 -5.81
CA SER A 8 8.47 -0.27 -7.13
C SER A 8 9.48 -0.17 -8.25
N GLU A 9 10.24 0.92 -8.25
CA GLU A 9 11.32 1.11 -9.22
C GLU A 9 12.38 0.05 -9.04
N LEU A 10 12.60 -0.48 -7.84
CA LEU A 10 13.54 -1.55 -7.58
C LEU A 10 13.01 -2.89 -8.10
N GLN A 11 11.74 -3.23 -7.87
CA GLN A 11 11.15 -4.46 -8.43
C GLN A 11 11.07 -4.39 -9.95
N LYS A 12 10.64 -3.25 -10.50
CA LYS A 12 10.58 -3.02 -11.95
C LYS A 12 11.98 -2.90 -12.55
N LEU A 13 12.96 -2.24 -11.91
CA LEU A 13 14.37 -2.25 -12.33
C LEU A 13 14.96 -3.64 -12.20
N VAL A 14 14.65 -4.42 -11.17
CA VAL A 14 15.23 -5.75 -10.99
C VAL A 14 14.66 -6.67 -12.06
N VAL A 15 13.36 -6.63 -12.32
CA VAL A 15 12.74 -7.33 -13.45
C VAL A 15 13.29 -6.81 -14.77
N GLU A 16 13.38 -5.50 -14.99
CA GLU A 16 13.96 -4.90 -16.20
C GLU A 16 15.46 -5.18 -16.33
N ASN A 17 16.24 -5.32 -15.24
CA ASN A 17 17.67 -5.66 -15.28
C ASN A 17 17.88 -7.18 -15.46
N ILE A 18 16.98 -8.00 -14.91
CA ILE A 18 16.95 -9.45 -15.12
C ILE A 18 16.49 -9.76 -16.55
N LEU A 19 15.48 -9.05 -17.05
CA LEU A 19 15.06 -9.09 -18.45
C LEU A 19 16.05 -8.35 -19.37
N ALA A 20 16.83 -7.41 -18.84
CA ALA A 20 18.00 -6.79 -19.49
C ALA A 20 19.31 -7.54 -19.19
N PHE A 21 19.25 -8.83 -18.85
CA PHE A 21 20.17 -9.79 -19.47
C PHE A 21 19.95 -9.69 -20.98
N ASN A 22 20.49 -8.62 -21.56
CA ASN A 22 20.17 -8.26 -22.92
C ASN A 22 20.83 -9.26 -23.86
N GLU A 23 20.43 -9.22 -25.12
CA GLU A 23 21.08 -9.98 -26.19
C GLU A 23 22.62 -9.83 -26.14
N THR A 24 23.16 -8.66 -25.78
CA THR A 24 24.61 -8.42 -25.56
C THR A 24 25.21 -9.15 -24.34
N PHE A 25 24.48 -9.48 -23.27
CA PHE A 25 24.97 -10.36 -22.22
C PHE A 25 25.11 -11.79 -22.75
N TRP A 26 24.07 -12.29 -23.41
CA TRP A 26 24.08 -13.62 -24.01
C TRP A 26 25.10 -13.74 -25.14
N ILE A 27 25.25 -12.71 -25.97
CA ILE A 27 26.30 -12.60 -27.00
C ILE A 27 27.68 -12.54 -26.36
N ARG A 28 27.87 -11.83 -25.24
CA ARG A 28 29.17 -11.81 -24.52
C ARG A 28 29.51 -13.17 -23.92
N LEU A 29 28.51 -13.88 -23.41
CA LEU A 29 28.68 -15.22 -22.85
C LEU A 29 28.99 -16.24 -23.96
N ALA A 30 28.27 -16.17 -25.08
CA ALA A 30 28.52 -16.97 -26.28
C ALA A 30 29.91 -16.68 -26.88
N ALA A 31 30.28 -15.40 -27.03
CA ALA A 31 31.60 -15.01 -27.54
C ALA A 31 32.74 -15.49 -26.63
N ARG A 32 32.53 -15.54 -25.30
CA ARG A 32 33.52 -16.13 -24.39
C ARG A 32 33.64 -17.64 -24.54
N SER A 33 32.51 -18.34 -24.68
CA SER A 33 32.49 -19.77 -25.02
C SER A 33 33.26 -20.06 -26.33
N ASP A 34 33.07 -19.23 -27.37
CA ASP A 34 33.77 -19.36 -28.66
C ASP A 34 35.28 -19.06 -28.59
N THR A 35 35.72 -18.23 -27.63
CA THR A 35 37.14 -17.92 -27.41
C THR A 35 37.86 -18.89 -26.47
N CYS A 36 37.17 -19.90 -25.94
CA CYS A 36 37.79 -20.90 -25.06
C CYS A 36 38.79 -21.76 -25.83
N LYS A 37 39.92 -22.05 -25.20
CA LYS A 37 40.99 -22.88 -25.78
C LYS A 37 40.85 -24.36 -25.43
N SER A 38 40.10 -24.67 -24.37
CA SER A 38 39.81 -26.03 -23.90
C SER A 38 38.34 -26.34 -24.13
N ASP A 39 38.04 -27.57 -24.55
CA ASP A 39 36.66 -28.07 -24.65
C ASP A 39 35.99 -28.17 -23.27
N ASP A 40 36.77 -28.40 -22.21
CA ASP A 40 36.26 -28.38 -20.83
C ASP A 40 35.81 -26.97 -20.42
N ASP A 41 36.61 -25.93 -20.72
CA ASP A 41 36.24 -24.54 -20.42
C ASP A 41 34.97 -24.12 -21.19
N LYS A 42 34.86 -24.58 -22.44
CA LYS A 42 33.67 -24.33 -23.28
C LYS A 42 32.41 -24.91 -22.65
N LYS A 43 32.51 -26.15 -22.17
CA LYS A 43 31.42 -26.86 -21.50
C LYS A 43 31.02 -26.19 -20.20
N ASP A 44 31.98 -25.73 -19.39
CA ASP A 44 31.71 -25.00 -18.14
C ASP A 44 30.94 -23.69 -18.41
N TYR A 45 31.27 -22.96 -19.49
CA TYR A 45 30.54 -21.76 -19.89
C TYR A 45 29.11 -22.04 -20.39
N GLU A 46 28.89 -23.16 -21.09
CA GLU A 46 27.56 -23.61 -21.53
C GLU A 46 26.69 -24.02 -20.33
N GLU A 47 27.26 -24.74 -19.36
CA GLU A 47 26.58 -25.11 -18.11
C GLU A 47 26.23 -23.87 -17.28
N LEU A 48 27.15 -22.90 -17.18
CA LEU A 48 26.91 -21.62 -16.52
C LEU A 48 25.79 -20.83 -17.20
N ALA A 49 25.79 -20.75 -18.54
CA ALA A 49 24.74 -20.07 -19.29
C ALA A 49 23.36 -20.68 -19.02
N THR A 50 23.29 -22.02 -19.01
CA THR A 50 22.07 -22.77 -18.73
C THR A 50 21.58 -22.55 -17.29
N ALA A 51 22.50 -22.55 -16.31
CA ALA A 51 22.17 -22.29 -14.91
C ALA A 51 21.65 -20.85 -14.70
N VAL A 52 22.30 -19.86 -15.31
CA VAL A 52 21.87 -18.46 -15.23
C VAL A 52 20.51 -18.28 -15.90
N MET A 53 20.28 -18.86 -17.08
CA MET A 53 18.99 -18.82 -17.77
C MET A 53 17.87 -19.44 -16.94
N SER A 54 18.10 -20.62 -16.34
CA SER A 54 17.13 -21.27 -15.46
C SER A 54 16.76 -20.43 -14.24
N ILE A 55 17.73 -19.72 -13.65
CA ILE A 55 17.48 -18.80 -12.53
C ILE A 55 16.65 -17.60 -13.00
N VAL A 56 17.00 -17.00 -14.15
CA VAL A 56 16.26 -15.88 -14.74
C VAL A 56 14.82 -16.26 -15.03
N ASP A 57 14.59 -17.39 -15.72
CA ASP A 57 13.25 -17.88 -16.04
C ASP A 57 12.42 -18.11 -14.77
N ARG A 58 13.01 -18.71 -13.74
CA ARG A 58 12.34 -18.91 -12.45
C ARG A 58 11.97 -17.60 -11.77
N ILE A 59 12.82 -16.59 -11.82
CA ILE A 59 12.54 -15.28 -11.22
C ILE A 59 11.41 -14.58 -12.00
N VAL A 60 11.46 -14.59 -13.33
CA VAL A 60 10.41 -14.00 -14.18
C VAL A 60 9.08 -14.69 -13.94
N HIS A 61 9.05 -16.03 -13.97
CA HIS A 61 7.83 -16.80 -13.76
C HIS A 61 7.22 -16.53 -12.38
N LYS A 62 8.03 -16.60 -11.32
CA LYS A 62 7.57 -16.33 -9.95
C LYS A 62 7.10 -14.89 -9.75
N THR A 63 7.63 -13.95 -10.54
CA THR A 63 7.18 -12.56 -10.51
C THR A 63 5.82 -12.42 -11.16
N HIS A 64 5.60 -13.00 -12.35
CA HIS A 64 4.28 -13.03 -12.98
C HIS A 64 3.25 -13.74 -12.11
N GLU A 65 3.56 -14.91 -11.55
CA GLU A 65 2.67 -15.61 -10.61
C GLU A 65 2.24 -14.72 -9.43
N LYS A 66 3.17 -13.93 -8.87
CA LYS A 66 2.86 -13.00 -7.79
C LYS A 66 1.99 -11.83 -8.25
N ILE A 67 2.23 -11.27 -9.44
CA ILE A 67 1.42 -10.18 -10.01
C ILE A 67 0.01 -10.66 -10.30
N ASP A 68 -0.14 -11.82 -10.92
CA ASP A 68 -1.44 -12.43 -11.22
C ASP A 68 -2.19 -12.72 -9.91
N SER A 69 -1.51 -13.31 -8.92
CA SER A 69 -2.09 -13.55 -7.60
C SER A 69 -2.53 -12.25 -6.90
N ALA A 70 -1.75 -11.18 -6.96
CA ALA A 70 -2.12 -9.89 -6.37
C ALA A 70 -3.33 -9.26 -7.09
N THR A 71 -3.36 -9.39 -8.41
CA THR A 71 -4.45 -8.89 -9.26
C THR A 71 -5.75 -9.64 -8.99
N ASP A 72 -5.70 -10.97 -8.82
CA ASP A 72 -6.88 -11.76 -8.51
C ASP A 72 -7.41 -11.47 -7.11
N VAL A 73 -6.52 -11.30 -6.11
CA VAL A 73 -6.92 -10.83 -4.78
C VAL A 73 -7.57 -9.45 -4.84
N LEU A 74 -7.06 -8.54 -5.68
CA LEU A 74 -7.65 -7.22 -5.86
C LEU A 74 -9.06 -7.31 -6.49
N LYS A 75 -9.23 -8.13 -7.54
CA LYS A 75 -10.55 -8.37 -8.16
C LYS A 75 -11.54 -8.92 -7.14
N GLU A 76 -11.13 -9.89 -6.33
CA GLU A 76 -11.98 -10.45 -5.28
C GLU A 76 -12.42 -9.39 -4.27
N ILE A 77 -11.52 -8.48 -3.87
CA ILE A 77 -11.87 -7.37 -2.96
C ILE A 77 -12.86 -6.40 -3.61
N LEU A 78 -12.71 -6.13 -4.91
CA LEU A 78 -13.52 -5.16 -5.65
C LEU A 78 -14.85 -5.73 -6.17
N GLU A 79 -14.99 -7.05 -6.29
CA GLU A 79 -16.21 -7.73 -6.76
C GLU A 79 -17.51 -7.17 -6.14
N PRO A 80 -17.62 -6.89 -4.80
CA PRO A 80 -18.86 -6.39 -4.22
C PRO A 80 -19.27 -4.99 -4.70
N VAL A 81 -18.33 -4.21 -5.24
CA VAL A 81 -18.55 -2.82 -5.66
C VAL A 81 -18.55 -2.65 -7.18
N VAL A 82 -18.29 -3.71 -7.95
CA VAL A 82 -18.29 -3.70 -9.42
C VAL A 82 -19.61 -4.27 -9.91
N ASN A 83 -20.37 -3.48 -10.68
CA ASN A 83 -21.56 -3.97 -11.37
C ASN A 83 -21.18 -4.39 -12.80
N GLU A 84 -21.48 -5.63 -13.18
CA GLU A 84 -21.19 -6.16 -14.52
C GLU A 84 -22.16 -5.65 -15.61
N GLU A 85 -23.36 -5.16 -15.22
CA GLU A 85 -24.45 -4.84 -16.14
C GLU A 85 -24.62 -3.34 -16.46
N GLU A 86 -24.13 -2.44 -15.59
CA GLU A 86 -24.26 -0.98 -15.74
C GLU A 86 -22.94 -0.25 -15.46
N GLU A 87 -22.78 0.94 -16.04
CA GLU A 87 -21.65 1.83 -15.76
C GLU A 87 -21.67 2.18 -14.26
N THR A 88 -20.76 1.56 -13.51
CA THR A 88 -20.79 1.62 -12.06
C THR A 88 -20.54 3.05 -11.59
N PRO A 89 -21.44 3.67 -10.80
CA PRO A 89 -21.22 5.03 -10.31
C PRO A 89 -20.08 5.07 -9.30
N TRP A 90 -19.05 5.86 -9.61
CA TRP A 90 -17.85 5.99 -8.77
C TRP A 90 -17.82 7.34 -8.04
N PRO A 91 -17.39 7.40 -6.76
CA PRO A 91 -16.97 6.29 -5.88
C PRO A 91 -18.16 5.43 -5.40
N PRO A 92 -17.93 4.20 -4.89
CA PRO A 92 -19.01 3.34 -4.38
C PRO A 92 -19.72 4.04 -3.22
N LYS A 93 -21.03 4.22 -3.35
CA LYS A 93 -21.87 4.84 -2.32
C LYS A 93 -22.75 3.85 -1.58
N ASP A 94 -22.87 2.62 -2.07
CA ASP A 94 -23.66 1.59 -1.41
C ASP A 94 -22.99 1.16 -0.09
N PRO A 95 -23.61 1.43 1.06
CA PRO A 95 -23.06 1.05 2.36
C PRO A 95 -22.91 -0.46 2.54
N GLU A 96 -23.77 -1.28 1.91
CA GLU A 96 -23.71 -2.73 2.07
C GLU A 96 -22.59 -3.36 1.25
N ALA A 97 -22.37 -2.89 0.00
CA ALA A 97 -21.20 -3.23 -0.79
C ALA A 97 -19.88 -2.85 -0.07
N LEU A 98 -19.82 -1.64 0.53
CA LEU A 98 -18.65 -1.18 1.26
C LEU A 98 -18.36 -2.02 2.52
N LYS A 99 -19.38 -2.42 3.28
CA LYS A 99 -19.21 -3.35 4.41
C LYS A 99 -18.72 -4.72 3.96
N THR A 100 -19.19 -5.19 2.81
CA THR A 100 -18.75 -6.48 2.25
C THR A 100 -17.29 -6.41 1.81
N MET A 101 -16.90 -5.31 1.16
CA MET A 101 -15.51 -5.02 0.81
C MET A 101 -14.61 -4.94 2.06
N GLU A 102 -15.04 -4.25 3.12
CA GLU A 102 -14.30 -4.19 4.39
C GLU A 102 -14.09 -5.57 5.01
N LYS A 103 -15.14 -6.42 5.04
CA LYS A 103 -15.03 -7.80 5.51
C LYS A 103 -14.04 -8.62 4.68
N LYS A 104 -14.06 -8.47 3.35
CA LYS A 104 -13.10 -9.14 2.47
C LYS A 104 -11.67 -8.69 2.74
N VAL A 105 -11.41 -7.38 2.86
CA VAL A 105 -10.08 -6.86 3.21
C VAL A 105 -9.62 -7.41 4.56
N PHE A 106 -10.49 -7.42 5.56
CA PHE A 106 -10.17 -7.99 6.88
C PHE A 106 -9.81 -9.48 6.80
N GLN A 107 -10.59 -10.27 6.05
CA GLN A 107 -10.34 -11.69 5.86
C GLN A 107 -9.01 -11.95 5.13
N MET A 108 -8.77 -11.27 4.01
CA MET A 108 -7.55 -11.45 3.21
C MET A 108 -6.30 -11.05 4.01
N GLU A 109 -6.41 -10.03 4.86
CA GLU A 109 -5.33 -9.61 5.76
C GLU A 109 -5.08 -10.63 6.88
N GLN A 110 -6.10 -11.33 7.38
CA GLN A 110 -5.94 -12.44 8.34
C GLN A 110 -5.28 -13.66 7.68
N GLU A 111 -5.63 -13.93 6.42
CA GLU A 111 -5.06 -15.01 5.61
C GLU A 111 -3.63 -14.71 5.12
N GLY A 112 -3.13 -13.47 5.31
CA GLY A 112 -1.79 -13.05 4.88
C GLY A 112 -1.66 -12.83 3.38
N LYS A 113 -2.78 -12.67 2.66
CA LYS A 113 -2.81 -12.43 1.20
C LYS A 113 -2.51 -10.98 0.82
N LEU A 114 -2.68 -10.03 1.74
CA LEU A 114 -2.33 -8.62 1.52
C LEU A 114 -0.85 -8.38 1.85
N ASP A 115 0.02 -9.17 1.23
CA ASP A 115 1.46 -9.10 1.42
C ASP A 115 2.08 -7.86 0.75
N GLU A 116 3.38 -7.68 0.93
CA GLU A 116 4.11 -6.56 0.34
C GLU A 116 4.00 -6.52 -1.21
N GLY A 117 3.84 -7.68 -1.86
CA GLY A 117 3.63 -7.75 -3.31
C GLY A 117 2.26 -7.21 -3.72
N PHE A 118 1.21 -7.59 -2.99
CA PHE A 118 -0.12 -7.01 -3.18
C PHE A 118 -0.12 -5.49 -3.00
N LEU A 119 0.49 -5.00 -1.91
CA LEU A 119 0.53 -3.56 -1.62
C LEU A 119 1.34 -2.79 -2.67
N ALA A 120 2.42 -3.38 -3.18
CA ALA A 120 3.21 -2.82 -4.27
C ALA A 120 2.38 -2.67 -5.55
N GLU A 121 1.64 -3.71 -5.92
CA GLU A 121 0.81 -3.74 -7.12
C GLU A 121 -0.32 -2.71 -7.06
N VAL A 122 -1.11 -2.71 -5.98
CA VAL A 122 -2.20 -1.73 -5.79
C VAL A 122 -1.65 -0.29 -5.78
N SER A 123 -0.49 -0.07 -5.16
CA SER A 123 0.16 1.25 -5.15
C SER A 123 0.64 1.67 -6.54
N ALA A 124 1.15 0.74 -7.34
CA ALA A 124 1.58 0.99 -8.72
C ALA A 124 0.39 1.34 -9.61
N GLN A 125 -0.69 0.55 -9.56
CA GLN A 125 -1.93 0.83 -10.29
C GLN A 125 -2.54 2.17 -9.86
N LEU A 126 -2.49 2.53 -8.58
CA LEU A 126 -2.99 3.82 -8.09
C LEU A 126 -2.20 5.00 -8.65
N ARG A 127 -0.88 4.87 -8.80
CA ARG A 127 -0.05 5.91 -9.43
C ARG A 127 -0.39 6.05 -10.91
N GLN A 128 -0.49 4.93 -11.63
CA GLN A 128 -0.86 4.93 -13.04
C GLN A 128 -2.25 5.55 -13.26
N ALA A 129 -3.22 5.23 -12.41
CA ALA A 129 -4.56 5.81 -12.47
C ALA A 129 -4.60 7.32 -12.13
N LYS A 130 -3.62 7.84 -11.38
CA LYS A 130 -3.48 9.29 -11.14
C LYS A 130 -2.87 10.04 -12.31
N GLU A 131 -1.96 9.40 -13.04
CA GLU A 131 -1.35 9.95 -14.26
C GLU A 131 -2.34 9.93 -15.43
N ASP A 132 -3.20 8.91 -15.48
CA ASP A 132 -4.27 8.73 -16.45
C ASP A 132 -5.57 9.41 -15.97
N ALA A 133 -5.74 10.70 -16.30
CA ALA A 133 -6.89 11.51 -15.87
C ALA A 133 -8.26 10.95 -16.31
N ASP A 134 -8.29 9.98 -17.22
CA ASP A 134 -9.50 9.36 -17.74
C ASP A 134 -10.08 8.26 -16.83
N LYS A 135 -9.42 7.91 -15.70
CA LYS A 135 -9.88 6.84 -14.78
C LYS A 135 -10.05 7.26 -13.33
N PRO A 136 -10.82 8.34 -13.02
CA PRO A 136 -11.04 8.79 -11.64
C PRO A 136 -11.74 7.73 -10.76
N GLY A 137 -12.55 6.86 -11.36
CA GLY A 137 -13.21 5.77 -10.63
C GLY A 137 -12.24 4.70 -10.12
N LEU A 138 -11.27 4.29 -10.94
CA LEU A 138 -10.24 3.32 -10.56
C LEU A 138 -9.34 3.89 -9.46
N GLN A 139 -8.94 5.15 -9.59
CA GLN A 139 -8.17 5.83 -8.54
C GLN A 139 -8.90 5.77 -7.19
N ALA A 140 -10.19 6.11 -7.17
CA ALA A 140 -10.99 6.09 -5.94
C ALA A 140 -11.10 4.68 -5.33
N MET A 141 -11.25 3.64 -6.16
CA MET A 141 -11.28 2.24 -5.70
C MET A 141 -9.97 1.82 -5.03
N LEU A 142 -8.85 2.02 -5.72
CA LEU A 142 -7.55 1.60 -5.23
C LEU A 142 -7.19 2.36 -3.95
N GLN A 143 -7.51 3.66 -3.88
CA GLN A 143 -7.37 4.44 -2.66
C GLN A 143 -8.23 3.88 -1.52
N LYS A 144 -9.49 3.49 -1.80
CA LYS A 144 -10.37 2.90 -0.79
C LYS A 144 -9.86 1.56 -0.27
N VAL A 145 -9.33 0.70 -1.14
CA VAL A 145 -8.68 -0.58 -0.75
C VAL A 145 -7.54 -0.32 0.24
N LEU A 146 -6.63 0.60 -0.09
CA LEU A 146 -5.48 0.93 0.76
C LEU A 146 -5.90 1.56 2.10
N GLN A 147 -6.96 2.38 2.11
CA GLN A 147 -7.53 2.94 3.33
C GLN A 147 -8.14 1.87 4.25
N LEU A 148 -8.90 0.93 3.69
CA LEU A 148 -9.48 -0.19 4.45
C LEU A 148 -8.38 -1.10 5.01
N TYR A 149 -7.34 -1.38 4.22
CA TYR A 149 -6.16 -2.09 4.68
C TYR A 149 -5.49 -1.36 5.86
N ALA A 150 -5.24 -0.05 5.72
CA ALA A 150 -4.60 0.72 6.77
C ALA A 150 -5.42 0.77 8.06
N SER A 151 -6.73 1.01 7.95
CA SER A 151 -7.67 0.98 9.07
C SER A 151 -7.65 -0.38 9.77
N THR A 152 -7.69 -1.47 9.00
CA THR A 152 -7.65 -2.84 9.52
C THR A 152 -6.36 -3.12 10.29
N VAL A 153 -5.20 -2.84 9.68
CA VAL A 153 -3.89 -3.13 10.28
C VAL A 153 -3.64 -2.26 11.51
N LEU A 154 -3.97 -0.98 11.45
CA LEU A 154 -3.82 -0.08 12.60
C LEU A 154 -4.76 -0.49 13.74
N SER A 155 -5.98 -0.94 13.44
CA SER A 155 -6.96 -1.35 14.46
C SER A 155 -6.60 -2.65 15.20
N LYS A 156 -5.65 -3.46 14.70
CA LYS A 156 -5.19 -4.68 15.38
C LYS A 156 -4.62 -4.43 16.78
N ARG A 157 -4.13 -3.22 17.06
CA ARG A 157 -3.53 -2.87 18.36
C ARG A 157 -4.17 -1.62 18.94
N SER A 158 -4.64 -1.75 20.17
CA SER A 158 -5.17 -0.64 20.96
C SER A 158 -4.10 -0.06 21.88
N TYR A 159 -4.09 1.25 22.03
CA TYR A 159 -3.22 2.03 22.91
C TYR A 159 -4.02 2.95 23.84
N VAL A 160 -5.34 2.77 23.89
CA VAL A 160 -6.26 3.55 24.72
C VAL A 160 -5.90 3.51 26.20
N LYS A 161 -5.28 2.43 26.68
CA LYS A 161 -4.96 2.27 28.11
C LYS A 161 -3.46 2.39 28.36
N LYS A 162 -3.10 3.18 29.36
CA LYS A 162 -1.76 3.19 29.97
C LYS A 162 -1.90 2.85 31.45
N GLY A 163 -1.70 1.58 31.79
CA GLY A 163 -2.07 1.07 33.11
C GLY A 163 -3.59 1.10 33.31
N ASN A 164 -4.07 1.75 34.38
CA ASN A 164 -5.49 1.93 34.65
C ASN A 164 -6.10 3.20 34.03
N GLU A 165 -5.29 4.05 33.39
CA GLU A 165 -5.76 5.31 32.82
C GLU A 165 -6.17 5.16 31.35
N VAL A 166 -7.30 5.76 30.99
CA VAL A 166 -7.79 5.87 29.61
C VAL A 166 -7.27 7.15 28.99
N LEU A 167 -6.42 7.01 27.98
CA LEU A 167 -5.90 8.10 27.18
C LEU A 167 -6.97 8.55 26.18
N LYS A 168 -7.72 9.60 26.53
CA LYS A 168 -8.83 10.12 25.71
C LYS A 168 -8.43 10.43 24.26
N ALA A 169 -7.27 11.04 24.05
CA ALA A 169 -6.76 11.35 22.72
C ALA A 169 -6.48 10.08 21.88
N GLU A 170 -5.93 9.02 22.47
CA GLU A 170 -5.72 7.74 21.77
C GLU A 170 -7.06 7.03 21.49
N GLN A 171 -8.01 7.08 22.42
CA GLN A 171 -9.37 6.58 22.19
C GLN A 171 -10.04 7.28 21.01
N PHE A 172 -9.88 8.60 20.94
CA PHE A 172 -10.42 9.38 19.85
C PHE A 172 -9.73 9.02 18.52
N LEU A 173 -8.40 8.93 18.48
CA LEU A 173 -7.67 8.48 17.29
C LEU A 173 -8.11 7.08 16.83
N GLU A 174 -8.31 6.12 17.74
CA GLU A 174 -8.82 4.79 17.37
C GLU A 174 -10.24 4.81 16.83
N THR A 175 -11.07 5.76 17.30
CA THR A 175 -12.42 5.95 16.77
C THR A 175 -12.35 6.48 15.33
N VAL A 176 -11.47 7.45 15.05
CA VAL A 176 -11.28 7.99 13.71
C VAL A 176 -10.68 6.95 12.75
N ILE A 177 -9.69 6.16 13.20
CA ILE A 177 -9.08 5.09 12.39
C ILE A 177 -10.11 4.05 11.96
N LYS A 178 -11.07 3.70 12.83
CA LYS A 178 -12.10 2.69 12.54
C LYS A 178 -13.26 3.23 11.70
N ALA A 179 -13.39 4.55 11.61
CA ALA A 179 -14.50 5.17 10.92
C ALA A 179 -14.27 5.26 9.41
N PRO A 180 -15.33 5.20 8.60
CA PRO A 180 -15.27 5.57 7.19
C PRO A 180 -14.75 7.00 7.02
N GLU A 181 -13.97 7.25 5.97
CA GLU A 181 -13.43 8.59 5.66
C GLU A 181 -14.54 9.65 5.57
N GLN A 182 -15.71 9.29 5.04
CA GLN A 182 -16.86 10.18 4.92
C GLN A 182 -17.35 10.73 6.27
N GLU A 183 -17.07 10.01 7.36
CA GLU A 183 -17.47 10.41 8.72
C GLU A 183 -16.37 11.20 9.45
N TRP A 184 -15.16 11.27 8.90
CA TRP A 184 -14.03 11.92 9.58
C TRP A 184 -14.32 13.37 9.93
N ASN A 185 -14.87 14.17 9.01
CA ASN A 185 -15.17 15.57 9.29
C ASN A 185 -16.10 15.74 10.49
N LYS A 186 -17.16 14.92 10.54
CA LYS A 186 -18.10 14.93 11.66
C LYS A 186 -17.43 14.52 12.96
N LEU A 187 -16.67 13.42 12.95
CA LEU A 187 -15.96 12.91 14.12
C LEU A 187 -14.90 13.90 14.63
N LEU A 188 -14.19 14.58 13.72
CA LEU A 188 -13.19 15.60 14.04
C LEU A 188 -13.83 16.83 14.68
N ILE A 189 -14.95 17.32 14.13
CA ILE A 189 -15.72 18.43 14.72
C ILE A 189 -16.28 18.05 16.10
N ASP A 190 -16.83 16.85 16.25
CA ASP A 190 -17.48 16.41 17.49
C ASP A 190 -16.46 15.98 18.57
N GLY A 191 -15.25 15.57 18.18
CA GLY A 191 -14.22 15.06 19.08
C GLY A 191 -13.15 16.07 19.50
N LEU A 192 -12.85 17.07 18.67
CA LEU A 192 -11.89 18.13 18.99
C LEU A 192 -12.51 19.25 19.83
N ALA A 193 -11.73 19.79 20.77
CA ALA A 193 -12.14 20.86 21.68
C ALA A 193 -12.45 22.19 20.99
N VAL A 194 -11.90 22.43 19.78
CA VAL A 194 -12.25 23.59 18.96
C VAL A 194 -13.67 23.51 18.39
N GLY A 195 -14.25 22.31 18.33
CA GLY A 195 -15.64 22.07 17.97
C GLY A 195 -16.50 21.83 19.21
N LYS A 196 -16.90 20.57 19.41
CA LYS A 196 -17.79 20.16 20.53
C LYS A 196 -17.19 19.14 21.48
N GLY A 197 -15.94 18.75 21.24
CA GLY A 197 -15.31 17.63 21.94
C GLY A 197 -14.46 18.03 23.14
N GLU A 198 -13.75 17.04 23.67
CA GLU A 198 -12.91 17.19 24.87
C GLU A 198 -11.41 17.08 24.57
N VAL A 199 -11.02 16.69 23.35
CA VAL A 199 -9.61 16.44 22.99
C VAL A 199 -9.00 17.70 22.38
N SER A 200 -7.90 18.21 22.94
CA SER A 200 -7.19 19.34 22.34
C SER A 200 -6.57 18.93 21.00
N ALA A 201 -6.48 19.87 20.05
CA ALA A 201 -5.83 19.60 18.77
C ALA A 201 -4.35 19.18 18.95
N GLU A 202 -3.65 19.83 19.89
CA GLU A 202 -2.25 19.51 20.22
C GLU A 202 -2.09 18.07 20.74
N ASP A 203 -2.96 17.63 21.66
CA ASP A 203 -2.95 16.26 22.15
C ASP A 203 -3.26 15.25 21.05
N PHE A 204 -4.19 15.59 20.15
CA PHE A 204 -4.54 14.76 19.01
C PHE A 204 -3.37 14.58 18.04
N TYR A 205 -2.69 15.68 17.66
CA TYR A 205 -1.50 15.62 16.81
C TYR A 205 -0.36 14.86 17.50
N ALA A 206 -0.18 15.03 18.81
CA ALA A 206 0.83 14.32 19.58
C ALA A 206 0.60 12.80 19.57
N VAL A 207 -0.65 12.32 19.66
CA VAL A 207 -0.94 10.87 19.56
C VAL A 207 -0.78 10.34 18.14
N ILE A 208 -1.15 11.11 17.11
CA ILE A 208 -0.91 10.73 15.71
C ILE A 208 0.59 10.58 15.45
N LYS A 209 1.40 11.56 15.86
CA LYS A 209 2.86 11.52 15.73
C LYS A 209 3.46 10.28 16.40
N LYS A 210 3.04 9.99 17.65
CA LYS A 210 3.45 8.76 18.35
C LYS A 210 3.04 7.50 17.58
N ARG A 211 1.86 7.50 16.95
CA ARG A 211 1.39 6.36 16.13
C ARG A 211 2.26 6.18 14.89
N VAL A 212 2.63 7.26 14.21
CA VAL A 212 3.55 7.24 13.07
C VAL A 212 4.92 6.69 13.49
N GLU A 213 5.51 7.20 14.58
CA GLU A 213 6.81 6.71 15.10
C GLU A 213 6.77 5.21 15.40
N ARG A 214 5.70 4.73 16.04
CA ARG A 214 5.50 3.30 16.31
C ARG A 214 5.38 2.48 15.03
N THR A 215 4.68 2.99 14.02
CA THR A 215 4.56 2.33 12.71
C THR A 215 5.94 2.20 12.06
N LEU A 216 6.74 3.27 12.06
CA LEU A 216 8.08 3.28 11.48
C LEU A 216 9.02 2.25 12.12
N ILE A 217 8.96 2.10 13.45
CA ILE A 217 9.82 1.13 14.18
C ILE A 217 9.40 -0.32 13.94
N ARG A 218 8.13 -0.57 13.62
CA ARG A 218 7.54 -1.92 13.57
C ARG A 218 7.39 -2.49 12.17
N THR A 219 7.65 -1.68 11.16
CA THR A 219 7.55 -2.06 9.75
C THR A 219 8.94 -2.01 9.12
N GLU A 220 9.14 -2.78 8.06
CA GLU A 220 10.40 -2.74 7.33
C GLU A 220 10.58 -1.36 6.67
N GLY A 221 11.77 -0.78 6.84
CA GLY A 221 12.10 0.54 6.33
C GLY A 221 11.91 0.63 4.82
N GLY A 222 11.07 1.56 4.38
CA GLY A 222 10.79 1.78 2.97
C GLY A 222 9.69 0.90 2.37
N SER A 223 9.17 -0.08 3.10
CA SER A 223 8.06 -0.95 2.64
C SER A 223 6.79 -0.15 2.27
N TYR A 224 5.98 -0.73 1.39
CA TYR A 224 4.65 -0.23 1.07
C TYR A 224 3.76 -0.23 2.29
N GLN A 225 3.80 -1.30 3.10
CA GLN A 225 3.08 -1.31 4.37
C GLN A 225 3.45 -0.08 5.21
N GLN A 226 4.74 0.19 5.42
CA GLN A 226 5.17 1.37 6.18
C GLN A 226 4.62 2.69 5.61
N ARG A 227 4.70 2.86 4.28
CA ARG A 227 4.27 4.06 3.57
C ARG A 227 2.76 4.27 3.68
N ILE A 228 1.96 3.25 3.34
CA ILE A 228 0.50 3.29 3.34
C ILE A 228 -0.03 3.62 4.74
N LEU A 229 0.48 2.96 5.77
CA LEU A 229 0.05 3.21 7.15
C LEU A 229 0.43 4.63 7.62
N THR A 230 1.59 5.13 7.21
CA THR A 230 2.04 6.48 7.55
C THR A 230 1.24 7.54 6.81
N GLU A 231 0.99 7.37 5.52
CA GLU A 231 0.17 8.27 4.71
C GLU A 231 -1.28 8.32 5.22
N TYR A 232 -1.84 7.19 5.62
CA TYR A 232 -3.18 7.16 6.22
C TYR A 232 -3.27 7.99 7.51
N LEU A 233 -2.29 7.85 8.41
CA LEU A 233 -2.24 8.64 9.65
C LEU A 233 -2.02 10.13 9.38
N LYS A 234 -1.17 10.47 8.41
CA LYS A 234 -0.97 11.86 7.96
C LYS A 234 -2.22 12.43 7.29
N GLY A 235 -3.00 11.60 6.60
CA GLY A 235 -4.30 11.99 6.04
C GLY A 235 -5.29 12.38 7.13
N ILE A 236 -5.33 11.64 8.24
CA ILE A 236 -6.13 12.01 9.42
C ILE A 236 -5.64 13.34 10.02
N GLU A 237 -4.33 13.50 10.17
CA GLU A 237 -3.71 14.74 10.68
C GLU A 237 -4.07 15.96 9.81
N SER A 238 -3.82 15.86 8.50
CA SER A 238 -4.14 16.91 7.54
C SER A 238 -5.63 17.26 7.54
N ARG A 239 -6.52 16.27 7.66
CA ARG A 239 -7.96 16.55 7.75
C ARG A 239 -8.34 17.26 9.05
N ALA A 240 -7.71 16.87 10.16
CA ALA A 240 -7.92 17.55 11.43
C ALA A 240 -7.44 19.00 11.38
N GLU A 241 -6.30 19.28 10.75
CA GLU A 241 -5.80 20.63 10.52
C GLU A 241 -6.78 21.48 9.69
N GLU A 242 -7.30 20.93 8.59
CA GLU A 242 -8.34 21.60 7.76
C GLU A 242 -9.58 21.97 8.60
N VAL A 243 -10.06 21.04 9.42
CA VAL A 243 -11.24 21.26 10.29
C VAL A 243 -10.95 22.33 11.35
N VAL A 244 -9.79 22.29 11.99
CA VAL A 244 -9.38 23.29 12.99
C VAL A 244 -9.28 24.67 12.36
N GLN A 245 -8.64 24.79 11.19
CA GLN A 245 -8.54 26.05 10.45
C GLN A 245 -9.92 26.59 10.05
N PHE A 246 -10.81 25.74 9.55
CA PHE A 246 -12.16 26.14 9.18
C PHE A 246 -12.97 26.67 10.36
N LEU A 247 -12.89 26.01 11.53
CA LEU A 247 -13.61 26.43 12.73
C LEU A 247 -13.03 27.71 13.34
N GLN A 248 -11.71 27.88 13.33
CA GLN A 248 -11.05 29.09 13.82
C GLN A 248 -11.22 30.29 12.87
N GLY A 249 -11.26 30.04 11.56
CA GLY A 249 -11.51 31.06 10.55
C GLY A 249 -12.95 31.60 10.55
N ASN A 250 -13.91 30.80 11.00
CA ASN A 250 -15.31 31.22 11.19
C ASN A 250 -15.58 31.91 12.55
N THR A 251 -14.56 32.06 13.40
CA THR A 251 -14.65 32.81 14.68
C THR A 251 -14.14 34.25 14.58
N ALA A 252 -13.88 34.75 13.38
CA ALA A 252 -13.58 36.16 13.09
C ALA A 252 -14.79 36.88 12.49
#